data_AF-A0A955BLK9-F1
#
_entry.id   AF-A0A955BLK9-F1
#
_cell.length_a   1.000
_cell.length_b   1.000
_cell.length_c   1.000
_cell.angle_alpha   90.00
_cell.angle_beta   90.00
_cell.angle_gamma   90.00
#
_symmetry.space_group_name_H-M   'P 1'
#
loop_
_entity.id
_entity.type
_entity.pdbx_description
1 polymer ?
#
loop_
_entity_poly.entity_id
_entity_poly.type
_entity_poly.pdbx_seq_one_letter_code
_entity_poly.pdbx_strand_id
1 'polypeptide(L)'
;MNIRSQVSMVFHLDKCIGCHTCSIACKNIWTDRKGAEYMWWNNVETKPGTGYPTKWEDQEQYHGGWEKNGDQPINIKSTGKARVVPNIFHNPYMPSMDDYYEPWTYDYQNLFNAKEGSDQPVAKPISMITGEDIAVEAGPNWDDDLGGSEIYAANDPNLDGLSEQQRLQLSSVERLVFFYLPRICNHCLNPCCVASCPSGALYKRGEDGIVLIDQKKCRAWRSCVAACPYKKTYFNWFTGKSEKCILCFPRLETGQAPACFHSCVGRIRYLGVLLYDADRLEEVANLPDEELVEGHRSLILNPHDPEIVRKAQSAGIPDGVIESAQQSPVYKFVMDWKIALPPHIEYRTLPMLFYVPPMSPVMADFEQGLASHQMEGLFHGIDQSRVPMKYFANLFGGGHEGVVRYAMGKQLAVRWHRRAETVGDVDRATADKFLREADCTIEEAEAIYKLTSLCTFEERFVIPPMYREEAIEMIREPHEQRAEAGFGFVGGPRRGL
;
A
#
# COMPACT_ATOMS: atom_id res chain seq x y z
N MET A 1 -27.93 2.20 -7.16
CA MET A 1 -26.99 1.94 -6.06
C MET A 1 -26.61 0.48 -6.14
N ASN A 2 -25.37 0.25 -6.52
CA ASN A 2 -24.79 -1.05 -6.78
C ASN A 2 -23.79 -1.33 -5.66
N ILE A 3 -24.30 -1.89 -4.56
CA ILE A 3 -23.48 -2.13 -3.37
C ILE A 3 -22.59 -3.35 -3.62
N ARG A 4 -21.30 -3.19 -3.36
CA ARG A 4 -20.31 -4.26 -3.39
C ARG A 4 -19.50 -4.28 -2.10
N SER A 5 -18.95 -5.44 -1.78
CA SER A 5 -18.01 -5.63 -0.67
C SER A 5 -16.58 -5.70 -1.16
N GLN A 6 -15.66 -5.17 -0.35
CA GLN A 6 -14.23 -5.39 -0.55
C GLN A 6 -13.51 -5.60 0.78
N VAL A 7 -12.61 -6.58 0.80
CA VAL A 7 -11.61 -6.71 1.87
C VAL A 7 -10.55 -5.60 1.68
N SER A 8 -10.61 -4.60 2.54
CA SER A 8 -9.74 -3.42 2.53
C SER A 8 -8.71 -3.48 3.65
N MET A 9 -7.74 -2.56 3.61
CA MET A 9 -6.54 -2.65 4.44
C MET A 9 -6.13 -1.29 5.01
N VAL A 10 -5.56 -1.28 6.22
CA VAL A 10 -4.92 -0.09 6.83
C VAL A 10 -3.54 -0.45 7.33
N PHE A 11 -2.53 0.36 7.02
CA PHE A 11 -1.19 0.29 7.62
C PHE A 11 -0.93 1.49 8.52
N HIS A 12 -0.61 1.24 9.78
CA HIS A 12 -0.36 2.29 10.77
C HIS A 12 1.13 2.65 10.82
N LEU A 13 1.54 3.70 10.11
CA LEU A 13 2.97 4.00 9.90
C LEU A 13 3.70 4.46 11.16
N ASP A 14 3.00 5.08 12.11
CA ASP A 14 3.56 5.47 13.42
C ASP A 14 4.11 4.27 14.23
N LYS A 15 3.66 3.05 13.90
CA LYS A 15 4.11 1.80 14.53
C LYS A 15 5.04 0.98 13.63
N CYS A 16 5.32 1.46 12.42
CA CYS A 16 6.13 0.72 11.46
C CYS A 16 7.60 0.79 11.88
N ILE A 17 8.24 -0.37 11.92
CA ILE A 17 9.64 -0.50 12.35
C ILE A 17 10.58 -0.90 11.20
N GLY A 18 10.11 -0.83 9.95
CA GLY A 18 10.97 -1.08 8.79
C GLY A 18 11.60 -2.47 8.71
N CYS A 19 11.05 -3.50 9.37
CA CYS A 19 11.80 -4.76 9.56
C CYS A 19 11.78 -5.75 8.37
N HIS A 20 11.13 -5.42 7.26
CA HIS A 20 10.99 -6.27 6.05
C HIS A 20 10.42 -7.69 6.23
N THR A 21 10.02 -8.12 7.44
CA THR A 21 9.46 -9.48 7.67
C THR A 21 8.23 -9.77 6.80
N CYS A 22 7.42 -8.74 6.55
CA CYS A 22 6.28 -8.80 5.64
C CYS A 22 6.67 -9.06 4.18
N SER A 23 7.82 -8.54 3.74
CA SER A 23 8.36 -8.73 2.39
C SER A 23 8.89 -10.15 2.21
N ILE A 24 9.66 -10.64 3.19
CA ILE A 24 10.20 -12.01 3.18
C ILE A 24 9.09 -13.05 3.21
N ALA A 25 8.07 -12.87 4.06
CA ALA A 25 6.93 -13.79 4.11
C ALA A 25 6.18 -13.86 2.77
N CYS A 26 6.03 -12.73 2.06
CA CYS A 26 5.41 -12.70 0.75
C CYS A 26 6.29 -13.36 -0.32
N LYS A 27 7.60 -13.03 -0.31
CA LYS A 27 8.61 -13.57 -1.23
C LYS A 27 8.66 -15.09 -1.18
N ASN A 28 8.82 -15.66 0.02
CA ASN A 28 8.99 -17.10 0.22
C ASN A 28 7.76 -17.93 -0.15
N ILE A 29 6.56 -17.34 -0.10
CA ILE A 29 5.33 -18.06 -0.44
C ILE A 29 5.01 -17.94 -1.93
N TRP A 30 5.29 -16.79 -2.54
CA TRP A 30 4.72 -16.45 -3.85
C TRP A 30 5.73 -16.16 -4.96
N THR A 31 6.89 -15.59 -4.67
CA THR A 31 7.79 -15.02 -5.69
C THR A 31 9.26 -15.47 -5.57
N ASP A 32 9.48 -16.70 -5.12
CA ASP A 32 10.79 -17.39 -5.07
C ASP A 32 11.13 -18.15 -6.37
N ARG A 33 10.22 -18.12 -7.36
CA ARG A 33 10.35 -18.81 -8.65
C ARG A 33 11.21 -18.02 -9.64
N LYS A 34 11.87 -18.73 -10.56
CA LYS A 34 12.58 -18.13 -11.71
C LYS A 34 11.67 -17.20 -12.52
N GLY A 35 12.17 -16.02 -12.83
CA GLY A 35 11.41 -14.94 -13.46
C GLY A 35 10.73 -13.99 -12.47
N ALA A 36 10.54 -14.43 -11.23
CA ALA A 36 9.85 -13.68 -10.17
C ALA A 36 10.78 -13.31 -8.99
N GLU A 37 12.04 -13.74 -9.00
CA GLU A 37 13.03 -13.44 -7.96
C GLU A 37 13.21 -11.94 -7.73
N TYR A 38 13.12 -11.12 -8.79
CA TYR A 38 13.19 -9.67 -8.65
C TYR A 38 11.90 -9.05 -8.10
N MET A 39 10.76 -9.76 -8.10
CA MET A 39 9.44 -9.21 -7.78
C MET A 39 9.15 -9.17 -6.27
N TRP A 40 8.97 -7.98 -5.73
CA TRP A 40 8.56 -7.79 -4.34
C TRP A 40 7.12 -7.30 -4.24
N TRP A 41 6.16 -8.23 -4.34
CA TRP A 41 4.73 -7.92 -4.24
C TRP A 41 4.42 -7.12 -2.97
N ASN A 42 5.03 -7.50 -1.84
CA ASN A 42 5.20 -6.66 -0.66
C ASN A 42 6.65 -6.20 -0.58
N ASN A 43 6.86 -4.88 -0.57
CA ASN A 43 8.15 -4.25 -0.27
C ASN A 43 7.96 -3.21 0.83
N VAL A 44 9.06 -2.78 1.43
CA VAL A 44 9.11 -1.66 2.38
C VAL A 44 10.16 -0.70 1.86
N GLU A 45 9.90 0.59 1.95
CA GLU A 45 10.77 1.66 1.46
C GLU A 45 11.05 2.61 2.61
N THR A 46 12.25 3.19 2.62
CA THR A 46 12.57 4.29 3.52
C THR A 46 12.20 5.61 2.83
N LYS A 47 11.56 6.51 3.57
CA LYS A 47 11.15 7.84 3.11
C LYS A 47 11.80 8.93 3.97
N PRO A 48 12.37 9.99 3.37
CA PRO A 48 12.47 10.26 1.93
C PRO A 48 13.38 9.30 1.17
N GLY A 49 12.99 8.94 -0.06
CA GLY A 49 13.68 7.96 -0.90
C GLY A 49 12.98 7.72 -2.24
N THR A 50 13.68 7.13 -3.21
CA THR A 50 13.14 6.91 -4.57
C THR A 50 12.27 5.64 -4.67
N GLY A 51 12.38 4.75 -3.69
CA GLY A 51 11.55 3.56 -3.59
C GLY A 51 11.82 2.51 -4.69
N TYR A 52 10.85 1.60 -4.87
CA TYR A 52 11.01 0.43 -5.73
C TYR A 52 9.78 0.18 -6.63
N PRO A 53 9.91 0.17 -7.97
CA PRO A 53 11.12 0.55 -8.74
C PRO A 53 11.52 2.01 -8.46
N THR A 54 12.75 2.37 -8.81
CA THR A 54 13.31 3.72 -8.62
C THR A 54 12.37 4.77 -9.22
N LYS A 55 12.02 5.76 -8.41
CA LYS A 55 11.11 6.87 -8.73
C LYS A 55 9.72 6.42 -9.19
N TRP A 56 9.19 5.32 -8.66
CA TRP A 56 7.87 4.81 -9.07
C TRP A 56 6.72 5.82 -8.96
N GLU A 57 6.85 6.82 -8.08
CA GLU A 57 5.89 7.91 -7.87
C GLU A 57 5.90 8.96 -8.99
N ASP A 58 6.97 9.04 -9.78
CA ASP A 58 7.10 9.94 -10.92
C ASP A 58 6.22 9.45 -12.09
N GLN A 59 5.03 10.02 -12.20
CA GLN A 59 4.10 9.70 -13.28
C GLN A 59 4.33 10.53 -14.54
N GLU A 60 5.27 11.49 -14.54
CA GLU A 60 5.75 12.13 -15.76
C GLU A 60 6.68 11.17 -16.52
N GLN A 61 7.51 10.43 -15.79
CA GLN A 61 8.35 9.37 -16.37
C GLN A 61 7.53 8.13 -16.76
N TYR A 62 6.74 7.59 -15.83
CA TYR A 62 6.13 6.27 -16.02
C TYR A 62 4.69 6.28 -16.53
N HIS A 63 4.03 7.44 -16.56
CA HIS A 63 2.65 7.58 -17.06
C HIS A 63 1.65 6.57 -16.46
N GLY A 64 1.74 6.30 -15.16
CA GLY A 64 0.76 5.48 -14.45
C GLY A 64 -0.47 6.27 -14.00
N GLY A 65 -1.56 5.57 -13.72
CA GLY A 65 -2.80 6.16 -13.19
C GLY A 65 -3.68 6.81 -14.26
N TRP A 66 -4.63 7.62 -13.81
CA TRP A 66 -5.56 8.34 -14.68
C TRP A 66 -5.23 9.84 -14.74
N GLU A 67 -5.51 10.48 -15.87
CA GLU A 67 -5.46 11.93 -16.07
C GLU A 67 -6.86 12.51 -16.22
N LYS A 68 -7.11 13.67 -15.61
CA LYS A 68 -8.31 14.48 -15.82
C LYS A 68 -7.94 15.70 -16.67
N ASN A 69 -8.59 15.86 -17.81
CA ASN A 69 -8.32 16.94 -18.76
C ASN A 69 -9.53 17.90 -18.83
N GLY A 70 -9.56 18.89 -17.93
CA GLY A 70 -10.70 19.79 -17.79
C GLY A 70 -11.99 19.03 -17.47
N ASP A 71 -13.04 19.28 -18.26
CA ASP A 71 -14.36 18.64 -18.11
C ASP A 71 -14.48 17.29 -18.86
N GLN A 72 -13.41 16.83 -19.52
CA GLN A 72 -13.43 15.54 -20.20
C GLN A 72 -13.37 14.37 -19.21
N PRO A 73 -13.99 13.22 -19.53
CA PRO A 73 -13.83 12.01 -18.74
C PRO A 73 -12.35 11.64 -18.55
N ILE A 74 -12.02 11.12 -17.38
CA ILE A 74 -10.67 10.64 -17.09
C ILE A 74 -10.18 9.59 -18.11
N ASN A 75 -8.90 9.65 -18.44
CA ASN A 75 -8.24 8.71 -19.35
C ASN A 75 -7.00 8.10 -18.71
N ILE A 76 -6.57 6.93 -19.18
CA ILE A 76 -5.33 6.30 -18.72
C ILE A 76 -4.13 7.06 -19.31
N LYS A 77 -3.18 7.47 -18.46
CA LYS A 77 -1.99 8.23 -18.88
C LYS A 77 -1.14 7.47 -19.91
N SER A 78 -0.74 6.23 -19.62
CA SER A 78 0.19 5.47 -20.50
C SER A 78 -0.44 4.90 -21.77
N THR A 79 -1.58 4.20 -21.66
CA THR A 79 -2.05 3.26 -22.70
C THR A 79 -3.58 3.26 -22.87
N GLY A 80 -4.19 4.44 -23.02
CA GLY A 80 -5.59 4.54 -23.46
C GLY A 80 -5.84 3.83 -24.81
N LYS A 81 -7.12 3.58 -25.17
CA LYS A 81 -7.51 2.78 -26.35
C LYS A 81 -6.84 3.22 -27.67
N ALA A 82 -6.63 4.53 -27.87
CA ALA A 82 -5.96 5.06 -29.05
C ALA A 82 -4.41 4.93 -28.99
N ARG A 83 -3.82 5.03 -27.79
CA ARG A 83 -2.36 4.94 -27.57
C ARG A 83 -1.86 3.49 -27.56
N VAL A 84 -2.74 2.52 -27.32
CA VAL A 84 -2.34 1.10 -27.20
C VAL A 84 -1.87 0.49 -28.52
N VAL A 85 -2.44 0.89 -29.66
CA VAL A 85 -2.11 0.33 -30.98
C VAL A 85 -0.66 0.60 -31.39
N PRO A 86 -0.14 1.86 -31.36
CA PRO A 86 1.27 2.09 -31.63
C PRO A 86 2.19 1.55 -30.54
N ASN A 87 1.78 1.59 -29.27
CA ASN A 87 2.62 1.21 -28.13
C ASN A 87 2.65 -0.30 -27.84
N ILE A 88 1.93 -1.12 -28.63
CA ILE A 88 1.83 -2.58 -28.38
C ILE A 88 3.16 -3.31 -28.66
N PHE A 89 3.94 -2.83 -29.63
CA PHE A 89 5.22 -3.42 -30.02
C PHE A 89 6.37 -2.96 -29.13
N HIS A 90 6.27 -1.71 -28.64
CA HIS A 90 7.20 -1.12 -27.72
C HIS A 90 6.45 -0.10 -26.85
N ASN A 91 6.38 -0.34 -25.56
CA ASN A 91 5.77 0.59 -24.62
C ASN A 91 6.88 1.48 -24.04
N PRO A 92 6.92 2.78 -24.38
CA PRO A 92 8.01 3.66 -23.98
C PRO A 92 8.06 3.95 -22.47
N TYR A 93 6.97 3.67 -21.75
CA TYR A 93 6.84 3.96 -20.32
C TYR A 93 7.05 2.73 -19.44
N MET A 94 7.57 1.65 -20.02
CA MET A 94 7.81 0.41 -19.31
C MET A 94 9.04 0.57 -18.39
N PRO A 95 8.91 0.29 -17.08
CA PRO A 95 10.09 0.14 -16.25
C PRO A 95 10.97 -0.98 -16.79
N SER A 96 12.24 -0.66 -16.96
CA SER A 96 13.31 -1.60 -17.29
C SER A 96 13.67 -2.47 -16.08
N MET A 97 14.54 -3.48 -16.27
CA MET A 97 15.04 -4.26 -15.13
C MET A 97 15.90 -3.39 -14.21
N ASP A 98 16.64 -2.44 -14.77
CA ASP A 98 17.56 -1.56 -14.04
C ASP A 98 16.81 -0.58 -13.12
N ASP A 99 15.57 -0.21 -13.50
CA ASP A 99 14.68 0.55 -12.60
C ASP A 99 14.27 -0.26 -11.36
N TYR A 100 14.37 -1.59 -11.41
CA TYR A 100 14.20 -2.46 -10.25
C TYR A 100 15.56 -2.81 -9.64
N TYR A 101 16.20 -3.84 -10.19
CA TYR A 101 17.57 -4.30 -9.97
C TYR A 101 17.76 -5.59 -10.77
N GLU A 102 18.99 -5.87 -11.20
CA GLU A 102 19.32 -7.19 -11.75
C GLU A 102 19.42 -8.21 -10.60
N PRO A 103 18.55 -9.24 -10.53
CA PRO A 103 18.60 -10.20 -9.44
C PRO A 103 19.87 -11.04 -9.48
N TRP A 104 20.52 -11.24 -8.34
CA TRP A 104 21.75 -12.02 -8.21
C TRP A 104 21.66 -13.13 -7.16
N THR A 105 22.54 -14.10 -7.30
CA THR A 105 22.87 -15.11 -6.28
C THR A 105 24.38 -15.13 -6.06
N TYR A 106 24.91 -16.08 -5.29
CA TYR A 106 26.35 -16.21 -5.06
C TYR A 106 26.86 -17.61 -5.37
N ASP A 107 28.09 -17.71 -5.87
CA ASP A 107 28.79 -18.98 -6.03
C ASP A 107 29.28 -19.54 -4.68
N TYR A 108 28.35 -20.01 -3.87
CA TYR A 108 28.68 -20.64 -2.59
C TYR A 108 29.51 -21.92 -2.77
N GLN A 109 29.42 -22.59 -3.93
CA GLN A 109 30.15 -23.83 -4.19
C GLN A 109 31.67 -23.58 -4.29
N ASN A 110 32.09 -22.40 -4.74
CA ASN A 110 33.51 -22.02 -4.74
C ASN A 110 34.15 -22.06 -3.34
N LEU A 111 33.39 -21.81 -2.26
CA LEU A 111 33.91 -21.89 -0.89
C LEU A 111 34.33 -23.32 -0.48
N PHE A 112 33.77 -24.34 -1.13
CA PHE A 112 34.03 -25.75 -0.82
C PHE A 112 34.89 -26.44 -1.87
N ASN A 113 34.76 -26.02 -3.14
CA ASN A 113 35.33 -26.72 -4.29
C ASN A 113 36.50 -25.97 -4.94
N ALA A 114 36.90 -24.81 -4.40
CA ALA A 114 38.06 -24.08 -4.92
C ALA A 114 39.31 -24.97 -4.89
N LYS A 115 40.10 -24.87 -5.95
CA LYS A 115 41.40 -25.53 -6.04
C LYS A 115 42.38 -24.88 -5.07
N GLU A 116 43.37 -25.65 -4.62
CA GLU A 116 44.48 -25.12 -3.84
C GLU A 116 45.16 -23.96 -4.58
N GLY A 117 45.40 -22.86 -3.88
CA GLY A 117 45.95 -21.62 -4.42
C GLY A 117 46.38 -20.66 -3.32
N SER A 118 46.97 -19.54 -3.71
CA SER A 118 47.43 -18.50 -2.79
C SER A 118 46.32 -17.61 -2.24
N ASP A 119 45.18 -17.56 -2.93
CA ASP A 119 44.10 -16.62 -2.63
C ASP A 119 42.96 -17.32 -1.91
N GLN A 120 42.37 -16.63 -0.94
CA GLN A 120 41.21 -17.14 -0.20
C GLN A 120 39.99 -17.23 -1.13
N PRO A 121 39.30 -18.39 -1.20
CA PRO A 121 38.09 -18.50 -2.02
C PRO A 121 36.96 -17.64 -1.44
N VAL A 122 36.23 -16.98 -2.34
CA VAL A 122 35.06 -16.14 -2.01
C VAL A 122 33.86 -16.56 -2.84
N ALA A 123 32.65 -16.37 -2.30
CA ALA A 123 31.42 -16.56 -3.05
C ALA A 123 31.13 -15.28 -3.84
N LYS A 124 31.42 -15.30 -5.15
CA LYS A 124 31.19 -14.14 -6.02
C LYS A 124 29.72 -14.00 -6.39
N PRO A 125 29.20 -12.78 -6.56
CA PRO A 125 27.86 -12.54 -7.08
C PRO A 125 27.74 -13.01 -8.55
N ILE A 126 26.65 -13.71 -8.84
CA ILE A 126 26.29 -14.21 -10.18
C ILE A 126 24.89 -13.68 -10.53
N SER A 127 24.73 -13.13 -11.72
CA SER A 127 23.43 -12.72 -12.22
C SER A 127 22.49 -13.92 -12.38
N MET A 128 21.26 -13.81 -11.85
CA MET A 128 20.21 -14.80 -12.07
C MET A 128 19.56 -14.69 -13.46
N ILE A 129 19.90 -13.64 -14.23
CA ILE A 129 19.43 -13.42 -15.60
C ILE A 129 20.42 -14.03 -16.61
N THR A 130 21.70 -13.65 -16.55
CA THR A 130 22.72 -14.06 -17.51
C THR A 130 23.49 -15.31 -17.08
N GLY A 131 23.62 -15.55 -15.78
CA GLY A 131 24.47 -16.60 -15.22
C GLY A 131 25.95 -16.22 -15.17
N GLU A 132 26.30 -14.96 -15.46
CA GLU A 132 27.67 -14.44 -15.45
C GLU A 132 27.98 -13.70 -14.14
N ASP A 133 29.28 -13.50 -13.86
CA ASP A 133 29.76 -12.66 -12.76
C ASP A 133 29.21 -11.23 -12.92
N ILE A 134 28.76 -10.61 -11.82
CA ILE A 134 28.15 -9.28 -11.84
C ILE A 134 28.69 -8.39 -10.72
N ALA A 135 28.82 -7.07 -10.95
CA ALA A 135 28.97 -6.10 -9.88
C ALA A 135 27.58 -5.70 -9.37
N VAL A 136 27.30 -5.88 -8.08
CA VAL A 136 26.01 -5.50 -7.49
C VAL A 136 25.98 -3.98 -7.29
N GLU A 137 25.17 -3.29 -8.09
CA GLU A 137 25.08 -1.82 -8.09
C GLU A 137 23.74 -1.29 -7.56
N ALA A 138 22.72 -2.13 -7.49
CA ALA A 138 21.38 -1.78 -7.02
C ALA A 138 20.69 -2.98 -6.37
N GLY A 139 19.64 -2.70 -5.60
CA GLY A 139 18.80 -3.71 -4.96
C GLY A 139 17.43 -3.16 -4.62
N PRO A 140 16.48 -4.01 -4.22
CA PRO A 140 15.08 -3.63 -3.99
C PRO A 140 14.86 -2.75 -2.75
N ASN A 141 15.91 -2.51 -1.96
CA ASN A 141 15.93 -1.70 -0.75
C ASN A 141 17.30 -1.03 -0.57
N TRP A 142 17.82 -0.45 -1.66
CA TRP A 142 19.19 0.09 -1.70
C TRP A 142 19.36 1.40 -0.90
N ASP A 143 18.27 2.15 -0.73
CA ASP A 143 18.18 3.41 0.02
C ASP A 143 17.66 3.21 1.46
N ASP A 144 17.80 1.99 2.01
CA ASP A 144 17.43 1.67 3.39
C ASP A 144 18.12 2.59 4.40
N ASP A 145 17.39 3.01 5.44
CA ASP A 145 17.89 3.88 6.51
C ASP A 145 18.71 5.08 6.00
N LEU A 146 18.21 5.73 4.94
CA LEU A 146 18.81 6.91 4.30
C LEU A 146 20.15 6.64 3.57
N GLY A 147 20.44 5.38 3.23
CA GLY A 147 21.58 5.00 2.40
C GLY A 147 21.58 5.76 1.06
N GLY A 148 22.69 6.41 0.73
CA GLY A 148 22.81 7.19 -0.53
C GLY A 148 21.87 8.40 -0.61
N SER A 149 21.56 9.05 0.52
CA SER A 149 20.62 10.18 0.61
C SER A 149 20.78 11.29 -0.44
N GLU A 150 22.02 11.63 -0.81
CA GLU A 150 22.30 12.66 -1.84
C GLU A 150 21.78 12.26 -3.24
N ILE A 151 21.58 10.96 -3.47
CA ILE A 151 21.06 10.39 -4.70
C ILE A 151 19.57 10.08 -4.53
N TYR A 152 19.19 9.36 -3.48
CA TYR A 152 17.84 8.82 -3.38
C TYR A 152 16.88 9.75 -2.64
N ALA A 153 17.19 10.11 -1.39
CA ALA A 153 16.33 11.00 -0.60
C ALA A 153 16.17 12.39 -1.25
N ALA A 154 17.24 12.95 -1.82
CA ALA A 154 17.23 14.23 -2.50
C ALA A 154 16.40 14.24 -3.81
N ASN A 155 16.12 13.05 -4.37
CA ASN A 155 15.35 12.88 -5.61
C ASN A 155 13.98 12.23 -5.37
N ASP A 156 13.48 12.22 -4.13
CA ASP A 156 12.13 11.74 -3.83
C ASP A 156 11.07 12.67 -4.45
N PRO A 157 10.14 12.15 -5.29
CA PRO A 157 9.08 12.96 -5.90
C PRO A 157 8.18 13.70 -4.89
N ASN A 158 8.07 13.21 -3.65
CA ASN A 158 7.26 13.87 -2.62
C ASN A 158 7.89 15.17 -2.08
N LEU A 159 9.11 15.53 -2.49
CA LEU A 159 9.71 16.83 -2.23
C LEU A 159 9.11 17.96 -3.07
N ASP A 160 8.29 17.64 -4.06
CA ASP A 160 7.68 18.63 -4.94
C ASP A 160 6.72 19.55 -4.19
N GLY A 161 6.82 20.85 -4.48
CA GLY A 161 6.04 21.90 -3.79
C GLY A 161 6.52 22.24 -2.38
N LEU A 162 7.56 21.58 -1.84
CA LEU A 162 8.21 22.03 -0.60
C LEU A 162 9.06 23.28 -0.85
N SER A 163 9.09 24.19 0.12
CA SER A 163 9.99 25.35 0.09
C SER A 163 11.45 24.92 0.26
N GLU A 164 12.38 25.79 -0.15
CA GLU A 164 13.82 25.55 0.04
C GLU A 164 14.16 25.28 1.52
N GLN A 165 13.55 26.03 2.44
CA GLN A 165 13.74 25.84 3.88
C GLN A 165 13.23 24.46 4.36
N GLN A 166 12.10 23.98 3.84
CA GLN A 166 11.55 22.66 4.17
C GLN A 166 12.44 21.53 3.61
N ARG A 167 13.01 21.72 2.41
CA ARG A 167 13.96 20.77 1.82
C ARG A 167 15.27 20.73 2.62
N LEU A 168 15.80 21.90 2.99
CA LEU A 168 16.98 22.01 3.85
C LEU A 168 16.76 21.28 5.17
N GLN A 169 15.60 21.45 5.81
CA GLN A 169 15.22 20.77 7.05
C GLN A 169 15.31 19.23 6.96
N LEU A 170 14.93 18.63 5.84
CA LEU A 170 15.02 17.17 5.63
C LEU A 170 16.46 16.69 5.40
N SER A 171 17.33 17.58 4.90
CA SER A 171 18.73 17.27 4.57
C SER A 171 19.76 17.65 5.64
N SER A 172 19.39 18.49 6.61
CA SER A 172 20.29 18.92 7.69
C SER A 172 20.58 17.77 8.67
N VAL A 173 21.85 17.56 8.99
CA VAL A 173 22.32 16.46 9.86
C VAL A 173 21.64 16.47 11.23
N GLU A 174 21.41 17.65 11.82
CA GLU A 174 20.79 17.82 13.13
C GLU A 174 19.28 17.55 13.11
N ARG A 175 18.68 17.49 11.92
CA ARG A 175 17.24 17.37 11.69
C ARG A 175 16.86 16.14 10.86
N LEU A 176 17.82 15.25 10.60
CA LEU A 176 17.59 13.99 9.90
C LEU A 176 16.39 13.25 10.49
N VAL A 177 15.54 12.79 9.59
CA VAL A 177 14.33 12.03 9.89
C VAL A 177 14.04 11.13 8.72
N PHE A 178 13.57 9.94 9.02
CA PHE A 178 13.00 9.04 8.04
C PHE A 178 11.86 8.25 8.67
N PHE A 179 11.03 7.66 7.82
CA PHE A 179 10.01 6.70 8.22
C PHE A 179 9.88 5.63 7.13
N TYR A 180 9.16 4.56 7.45
CA TYR A 180 9.03 3.43 6.56
C TYR A 180 7.66 3.40 5.87
N LEU A 181 7.66 3.12 4.57
CA LEU A 181 6.49 2.97 3.74
C LEU A 181 6.38 1.52 3.21
N PRO A 182 5.75 0.59 3.96
CA PRO A 182 5.41 -0.73 3.46
C PRO A 182 4.30 -0.64 2.41
N ARG A 183 4.49 -1.24 1.22
CA ARG A 183 3.52 -1.19 0.11
C ARG A 183 3.20 -2.57 -0.45
N ILE A 184 1.94 -2.75 -0.83
CA ILE A 184 1.41 -3.87 -1.63
C ILE A 184 0.52 -3.33 -2.75
N CYS A 185 -0.09 -4.20 -3.55
CA CYS A 185 -1.15 -3.74 -4.45
C CYS A 185 -2.32 -3.17 -3.63
N ASN A 186 -2.84 -2.01 -4.03
CA ASN A 186 -3.95 -1.37 -3.34
C ASN A 186 -5.32 -1.97 -3.67
N HIS A 187 -5.39 -2.96 -4.58
CA HIS A 187 -6.63 -3.59 -5.06
C HIS A 187 -7.75 -2.57 -5.33
N CYS A 188 -7.40 -1.51 -6.06
CA CYS A 188 -8.20 -0.28 -6.17
C CYS A 188 -9.63 -0.51 -6.70
N LEU A 189 -10.53 0.45 -6.44
CA LEU A 189 -11.90 0.44 -6.97
C LEU A 189 -11.95 0.81 -8.46
N ASN A 190 -11.08 1.72 -8.89
CA ASN A 190 -10.88 2.11 -10.29
C ASN A 190 -9.48 1.72 -10.82
N PRO A 191 -9.18 0.41 -10.96
CA PRO A 191 -7.84 -0.07 -11.27
C PRO A 191 -7.44 0.19 -12.73
N CYS A 192 -6.50 1.11 -12.94
CA CYS A 192 -5.86 1.37 -14.24
C CYS A 192 -5.20 0.12 -14.87
N CYS A 193 -4.71 -0.82 -14.06
CA CYS A 193 -4.13 -2.07 -14.56
C CYS A 193 -5.17 -2.99 -15.22
N VAL A 194 -6.43 -2.95 -14.77
CA VAL A 194 -7.54 -3.65 -15.43
C VAL A 194 -7.89 -2.93 -16.74
N ALA A 195 -8.07 -1.61 -16.66
CA ALA A 195 -8.51 -0.82 -17.81
C ALA A 195 -7.48 -0.76 -18.96
N SER A 196 -6.19 -0.92 -18.67
CA SER A 196 -5.10 -0.92 -19.67
C SER A 196 -4.85 -2.27 -20.34
N CYS A 197 -5.40 -3.38 -19.82
CA CYS A 197 -5.06 -4.72 -20.32
C CYS A 197 -5.76 -5.03 -21.65
N PRO A 198 -5.06 -5.15 -22.79
CA PRO A 198 -5.72 -5.35 -24.08
C PRO A 198 -6.42 -6.70 -24.20
N SER A 199 -5.92 -7.72 -23.50
CA SER A 199 -6.49 -9.06 -23.53
C SER A 199 -7.59 -9.30 -22.48
N GLY A 200 -7.93 -8.30 -21.67
CA GLY A 200 -8.90 -8.44 -20.58
C GLY A 200 -8.53 -9.52 -19.55
N ALA A 201 -7.23 -9.78 -19.36
CA ALA A 201 -6.76 -10.81 -18.42
C ALA A 201 -6.79 -10.35 -16.96
N LEU A 202 -6.82 -9.04 -16.71
CA LEU A 202 -6.99 -8.49 -15.38
C LEU A 202 -8.47 -8.29 -15.07
N TYR A 203 -8.87 -8.64 -13.85
CA TYR A 203 -10.24 -8.49 -13.38
C TYR A 203 -10.26 -8.23 -11.87
N LYS A 204 -11.34 -7.61 -11.40
CA LYS A 204 -11.65 -7.44 -9.98
C LYS A 204 -12.74 -8.45 -9.62
N ARG A 205 -12.47 -9.30 -8.63
CA ARG A 205 -13.44 -10.26 -8.09
C ARG A 205 -14.65 -9.53 -7.50
N GLY A 206 -15.84 -10.08 -7.69
CA GLY A 206 -17.09 -9.42 -7.30
C GLY A 206 -17.40 -9.58 -5.81
N GLU A 207 -16.99 -10.71 -5.25
CA GLU A 207 -17.26 -11.14 -3.88
C GLU A 207 -16.38 -10.44 -2.83
N ASP A 208 -15.12 -10.11 -3.17
CA ASP A 208 -14.11 -9.64 -2.21
C ASP A 208 -13.30 -8.42 -2.69
N GLY A 209 -13.51 -7.99 -3.94
CA GLY A 209 -12.80 -6.85 -4.54
C GLY A 209 -11.32 -7.11 -4.88
N ILE A 210 -10.82 -8.34 -4.80
CA ILE A 210 -9.42 -8.64 -5.09
C ILE A 210 -9.17 -8.57 -6.61
N VAL A 211 -8.31 -7.64 -7.03
CA VAL A 211 -7.80 -7.55 -8.40
C VAL A 211 -6.75 -8.63 -8.70
N LEU A 212 -6.99 -9.48 -9.71
CA LEU A 212 -6.13 -10.59 -10.13
C LEU A 212 -5.74 -10.49 -11.62
N ILE A 213 -4.73 -11.28 -12.00
CA ILE A 213 -4.32 -11.50 -13.40
C ILE A 213 -4.54 -12.98 -13.70
N ASP A 214 -5.45 -13.27 -14.62
CA ASP A 214 -5.65 -14.63 -15.14
C ASP A 214 -4.39 -15.05 -15.93
N GLN A 215 -3.63 -15.98 -15.36
CA GLN A 215 -2.39 -16.48 -15.95
C GLN A 215 -2.61 -17.28 -17.24
N LYS A 216 -3.83 -17.77 -17.51
CA LYS A 216 -4.18 -18.47 -18.77
C LYS A 216 -4.57 -17.47 -19.86
N LYS A 217 -5.26 -16.37 -19.51
CA LYS A 217 -5.65 -15.33 -20.47
C LYS A 217 -4.55 -14.29 -20.73
N CYS A 218 -3.60 -14.13 -19.81
CA CYS A 218 -2.52 -13.16 -19.95
C CYS A 218 -1.68 -13.44 -21.21
N ARG A 219 -1.67 -12.47 -22.13
CA ARG A 219 -0.91 -12.48 -23.39
C ARG A 219 0.37 -11.66 -23.34
N ALA A 220 0.76 -11.19 -22.15
CA ALA A 220 2.00 -10.44 -21.94
C ALA A 220 2.18 -9.21 -22.84
N TRP A 221 1.09 -8.45 -22.98
CA TRP A 221 1.16 -7.09 -23.53
C TRP A 221 1.87 -6.11 -22.60
N ARG A 222 2.00 -6.44 -21.31
CA ARG A 222 2.75 -5.68 -20.29
C ARG A 222 2.28 -4.24 -20.04
N SER A 223 1.24 -3.75 -20.73
CA SER A 223 0.65 -2.42 -20.54
C SER A 223 0.23 -2.15 -19.09
N CYS A 224 -0.22 -3.19 -18.40
CA CYS A 224 -0.62 -3.13 -16.99
C CYS A 224 0.54 -2.78 -16.02
N VAL A 225 1.79 -3.04 -16.42
CA VAL A 225 2.99 -2.70 -15.62
C VAL A 225 3.16 -1.18 -15.56
N ALA A 226 3.19 -0.52 -16.72
CA ALA A 226 3.30 0.94 -16.83
C ALA A 226 2.06 1.64 -16.27
N ALA A 227 0.86 1.14 -16.62
CA ALA A 227 -0.41 1.77 -16.23
C ALA A 227 -0.62 1.80 -14.71
N CYS A 228 -0.09 0.84 -13.96
CA CYS A 228 -0.16 0.87 -12.50
C CYS A 228 0.73 2.01 -11.97
N PRO A 229 0.16 3.07 -11.37
CA PRO A 229 0.98 4.17 -10.86
C PRO A 229 1.83 3.71 -9.68
N TYR A 230 1.34 2.76 -8.89
CA TYR A 230 2.07 2.15 -7.78
C TYR A 230 3.15 1.13 -8.19
N LYS A 231 3.25 0.81 -9.49
CA LYS A 231 4.16 -0.21 -10.05
C LYS A 231 4.07 -1.58 -9.37
N LYS A 232 2.86 -1.95 -8.93
CA LYS A 232 2.55 -3.21 -8.23
C LYS A 232 2.15 -4.37 -9.14
N THR A 233 2.32 -4.20 -10.44
CA THR A 233 2.27 -5.29 -11.41
C THR A 233 3.66 -5.48 -11.98
N TYR A 234 4.19 -6.68 -11.89
CA TYR A 234 5.54 -7.04 -12.32
C TYR A 234 5.47 -7.95 -13.53
N PHE A 235 6.53 -7.99 -14.34
CA PHE A 235 6.58 -8.85 -15.52
C PHE A 235 7.49 -10.04 -15.27
N ASN A 236 6.95 -11.25 -15.30
CA ASN A 236 7.77 -12.45 -15.16
C ASN A 236 8.54 -12.65 -16.47
N TRP A 237 9.83 -12.34 -16.44
CA TRP A 237 10.68 -12.41 -17.63
C TRP A 237 10.87 -13.85 -18.10
N PHE A 238 10.73 -14.86 -17.23
CA PHE A 238 10.86 -16.27 -17.61
C PHE A 238 9.57 -16.81 -18.24
N THR A 239 8.45 -16.76 -17.51
CA THR A 239 7.14 -17.25 -17.99
C THR A 239 6.54 -16.33 -19.05
N GLY A 240 7.06 -15.12 -19.19
CA GLY A 240 6.54 -14.12 -20.12
C GLY A 240 5.09 -13.80 -19.84
N LYS A 241 4.72 -13.58 -18.57
CA LYS A 241 3.38 -13.15 -18.13
C LYS A 241 3.51 -12.19 -16.96
N SER A 242 2.61 -11.22 -16.83
CA SER A 242 2.61 -10.34 -15.67
C SER A 242 1.99 -11.01 -14.44
N GLU A 243 2.54 -10.67 -13.28
CA GLU A 243 2.14 -11.16 -11.97
C GLU A 243 2.04 -10.00 -10.97
N LYS A 244 1.25 -10.16 -9.91
CA LYS A 244 1.05 -9.12 -8.88
C LYS A 244 0.58 -9.73 -7.58
N CYS A 245 0.61 -8.94 -6.51
CA CYS A 245 -0.03 -9.28 -5.25
C CYS A 245 -1.47 -9.79 -5.48
N ILE A 246 -1.74 -10.98 -4.94
CA ILE A 246 -3.03 -11.67 -5.02
C ILE A 246 -3.85 -11.53 -3.73
N LEU A 247 -3.46 -10.61 -2.83
CA LEU A 247 -3.95 -10.43 -1.46
C LEU A 247 -4.00 -11.73 -0.64
N CYS A 248 -3.18 -12.72 -0.99
CA CYS A 248 -3.28 -14.07 -0.47
C CYS A 248 -4.72 -14.62 -0.50
N PHE A 249 -5.46 -14.43 -1.60
CA PHE A 249 -6.84 -14.92 -1.70
C PHE A 249 -7.02 -16.38 -1.25
N PRO A 250 -6.09 -17.34 -1.48
CA PRO A 250 -6.26 -18.71 -0.97
C PRO A 250 -6.32 -18.79 0.57
N ARG A 251 -5.64 -17.86 1.26
CA ARG A 251 -5.67 -17.75 2.73
C ARG A 251 -6.97 -17.10 3.19
N LEU A 252 -7.35 -15.98 2.57
CA LEU A 252 -8.61 -15.28 2.88
C LEU A 252 -9.82 -16.20 2.71
N GLU A 253 -9.83 -16.97 1.63
CA GLU A 253 -10.82 -18.02 1.32
C GLU A 253 -10.94 -19.13 2.37
N THR A 254 -10.00 -19.19 3.33
CA THR A 254 -10.00 -20.12 4.46
C THR A 254 -10.04 -19.41 5.82
N GLY A 255 -10.43 -18.13 5.85
CA GLY A 255 -10.50 -17.33 7.07
C GLY A 255 -9.13 -16.94 7.65
N GLN A 256 -8.06 -17.05 6.87
CA GLN A 256 -6.70 -16.78 7.33
C GLN A 256 -6.18 -15.43 6.83
N ALA A 257 -5.51 -14.69 7.73
CA ALA A 257 -4.89 -13.42 7.37
C ALA A 257 -3.82 -13.60 6.27
N PRO A 258 -3.67 -12.64 5.33
CA PRO A 258 -2.62 -12.68 4.34
C PRO A 258 -1.24 -12.77 5.00
N ALA A 259 -0.26 -13.40 4.33
CA ALA A 259 1.03 -13.70 4.94
C ALA A 259 1.75 -12.46 5.51
N CYS A 260 1.75 -11.35 4.76
CA CYS A 260 2.36 -10.09 5.20
C CYS A 260 1.62 -9.40 6.36
N PHE A 261 0.36 -9.76 6.62
CA PHE A 261 -0.42 -9.28 7.77
C PHE A 261 -0.14 -10.16 8.99
N HIS A 262 -0.19 -11.48 8.80
CA HIS A 262 0.09 -12.45 9.86
C HIS A 262 1.51 -12.29 10.40
N SER A 263 2.52 -12.11 9.54
CA SER A 263 3.92 -11.97 9.93
C SER A 263 4.34 -10.54 10.33
N CYS A 264 3.40 -9.59 10.42
CA CYS A 264 3.75 -8.21 10.72
C CYS A 264 4.17 -8.03 12.19
N VAL A 265 5.48 -7.99 12.41
CA VAL A 265 6.11 -7.84 13.74
C VAL A 265 5.69 -6.53 14.43
N GLY A 266 5.67 -5.41 13.70
CA GLY A 266 5.24 -4.10 14.24
C GLY A 266 3.74 -3.99 14.52
N ARG A 267 2.94 -5.01 14.20
CA ARG A 267 1.49 -5.05 14.46
C ARG A 267 0.75 -3.83 13.88
N ILE A 268 1.12 -3.41 12.67
CA ILE A 268 0.63 -2.18 12.04
C ILE A 268 -0.53 -2.39 11.08
N ARG A 269 -0.79 -3.63 10.67
CA ARG A 269 -1.70 -3.94 9.57
C ARG A 269 -3.07 -4.33 10.12
N TYR A 270 -4.11 -3.79 9.52
CA TYR A 270 -5.51 -4.09 9.83
C TYR A 270 -6.23 -4.45 8.54
N LEU A 271 -7.18 -5.38 8.63
CA LEU A 271 -7.93 -5.92 7.52
C LEU A 271 -9.41 -5.96 7.90
N GLY A 272 -10.28 -5.51 7.00
CA GLY A 272 -11.71 -5.46 7.26
C GLY A 272 -12.50 -5.14 6.01
N VAL A 273 -13.78 -5.52 6.00
CA VAL A 273 -14.67 -5.29 4.87
C VAL A 273 -15.09 -3.81 4.83
N LEU A 274 -15.14 -3.25 3.63
CA LEU A 274 -15.85 -2.01 3.33
C LEU A 274 -16.95 -2.31 2.30
N LEU A 275 -18.15 -1.78 2.56
CA LEU A 275 -19.23 -1.73 1.58
C LEU A 275 -19.08 -0.45 0.77
N TYR A 276 -19.24 -0.50 -0.55
CA TYR A 276 -19.13 0.67 -1.39
C TYR A 276 -20.17 0.71 -2.51
N ASP A 277 -20.56 1.91 -2.93
CA ASP A 277 -21.45 2.11 -4.09
C ASP A 277 -20.65 2.18 -5.40
N ALA A 278 -20.74 1.11 -6.19
CA ALA A 278 -20.01 0.98 -7.44
C ALA A 278 -20.57 1.91 -8.55
N ASP A 279 -21.81 2.39 -8.44
CA ASP A 279 -22.41 3.28 -9.46
C ASP A 279 -21.76 4.67 -9.46
N ARG A 280 -21.15 5.07 -8.34
CA ARG A 280 -20.56 6.41 -8.14
C ARG A 280 -19.05 6.47 -8.39
N LEU A 281 -18.43 5.38 -8.85
CA LEU A 281 -16.97 5.33 -9.06
C LEU A 281 -16.50 6.35 -10.10
N GLU A 282 -17.23 6.47 -11.21
CA GLU A 282 -16.87 7.42 -12.27
C GLU A 282 -17.04 8.87 -11.81
N GLU A 283 -18.14 9.20 -11.14
CA GLU A 283 -18.39 10.50 -10.52
C GLU A 283 -17.21 10.91 -9.63
N VAL A 284 -16.86 10.05 -8.66
CA VAL A 284 -15.82 10.35 -7.66
C VAL A 284 -14.43 10.41 -8.29
N ALA A 285 -14.10 9.52 -9.24
CA ALA A 285 -12.81 9.54 -9.90
C ALA A 285 -12.61 10.77 -10.81
N ASN A 286 -13.69 11.48 -11.17
CA ASN A 286 -13.67 12.74 -11.92
C ASN A 286 -13.68 13.99 -11.03
N LEU A 287 -13.73 13.89 -9.70
CA LEU A 287 -13.72 15.09 -8.82
C LEU A 287 -12.41 15.89 -8.93
N PRO A 288 -12.40 17.19 -8.59
CA PRO A 288 -11.17 17.95 -8.36
C PRO A 288 -10.27 17.27 -7.31
N ASP A 289 -8.95 17.49 -7.38
CA ASP A 289 -7.98 16.77 -6.54
C ASP A 289 -8.23 17.02 -5.04
N GLU A 290 -8.63 18.24 -4.68
CA GLU A 290 -9.02 18.68 -3.34
C GLU A 290 -10.24 17.97 -2.75
N GLU A 291 -11.10 17.43 -3.62
CA GLU A 291 -12.32 16.73 -3.20
C GLU A 291 -12.14 15.21 -3.20
N LEU A 292 -11.05 14.67 -3.77
CA LEU A 292 -10.91 13.22 -3.97
C LEU A 292 -10.87 12.42 -2.67
N VAL A 293 -10.30 12.94 -1.58
CA VAL A 293 -10.23 12.22 -0.29
C VAL A 293 -11.63 12.03 0.30
N GLU A 294 -12.41 13.10 0.41
CA GLU A 294 -13.78 13.03 0.93
C GLU A 294 -14.74 12.36 -0.07
N GLY A 295 -14.53 12.58 -1.38
CA GLY A 295 -15.25 11.88 -2.44
C GLY A 295 -15.05 10.37 -2.35
N HIS A 296 -13.82 9.91 -2.12
CA HIS A 296 -13.50 8.50 -1.92
C HIS A 296 -14.17 7.95 -0.64
N ARG A 297 -14.15 8.69 0.47
CA ARG A 297 -14.91 8.34 1.68
C ARG A 297 -16.41 8.25 1.42
N SER A 298 -16.95 9.13 0.58
CA SER A 298 -18.38 9.14 0.24
C SER A 298 -18.85 7.91 -0.54
N LEU A 299 -17.93 7.13 -1.12
CA LEU A 299 -18.24 5.84 -1.74
C LEU A 299 -18.48 4.76 -0.71
N ILE A 300 -17.87 4.88 0.47
CA ILE A 300 -17.92 3.89 1.54
C ILE A 300 -19.24 4.06 2.29
N LEU A 301 -20.02 2.98 2.35
CA LEU A 301 -21.36 2.96 2.91
C LEU A 301 -21.33 2.51 4.36
N ASN A 302 -22.22 3.08 5.18
CA ASN A 302 -22.33 2.73 6.59
C ASN A 302 -22.93 1.33 6.76
N PRO A 303 -22.18 0.33 7.25
CA PRO A 303 -22.67 -1.05 7.38
C PRO A 303 -23.68 -1.22 8.54
N HIS A 304 -23.87 -0.19 9.39
CA HIS A 304 -24.85 -0.18 10.47
C HIS A 304 -26.17 0.49 10.08
N ASP A 305 -26.24 1.14 8.91
CA ASP A 305 -27.48 1.75 8.41
C ASP A 305 -28.46 0.65 7.93
N PRO A 306 -29.65 0.52 8.53
CA PRO A 306 -30.63 -0.51 8.14
C PRO A 306 -31.07 -0.44 6.68
N GLU A 307 -31.02 0.74 6.04
CA GLU A 307 -31.30 0.87 4.61
C GLU A 307 -30.17 0.31 3.76
N ILE A 308 -28.91 0.59 4.12
CA ILE A 308 -27.72 0.05 3.44
C ILE A 308 -27.66 -1.46 3.60
N VAL A 309 -27.94 -2.00 4.80
CA VAL A 309 -27.98 -3.45 5.04
C VAL A 309 -29.00 -4.12 4.12
N ARG A 310 -30.23 -3.60 4.05
CA ARG A 310 -31.28 -4.15 3.18
C ARG A 310 -30.90 -4.10 1.70
N LYS A 311 -30.28 -3.01 1.26
CA LYS A 311 -29.80 -2.87 -0.12
C LYS A 311 -28.61 -3.80 -0.41
N ALA A 312 -27.72 -4.01 0.55
CA ALA A 312 -26.58 -4.92 0.42
C ALA A 312 -27.06 -6.37 0.28
N GLN A 313 -28.02 -6.80 1.12
CA GLN A 313 -28.69 -8.09 1.01
C GLN A 313 -29.38 -8.25 -0.36
N SER A 314 -30.10 -7.21 -0.81
CA SER A 314 -30.76 -7.21 -2.12
C SER A 314 -29.77 -7.25 -3.29
N ALA A 315 -28.53 -6.77 -3.08
CA ALA A 315 -27.43 -6.84 -4.03
C ALA A 315 -26.68 -8.19 -3.99
N GLY A 316 -27.12 -9.14 -3.15
CA GLY A 316 -26.52 -10.46 -3.03
C GLY A 316 -25.30 -10.53 -2.12
N ILE A 317 -25.08 -9.54 -1.25
CA ILE A 317 -24.02 -9.60 -0.24
C ILE A 317 -24.51 -10.47 0.94
N PRO A 318 -23.81 -11.55 1.29
CA PRO A 318 -24.21 -12.43 2.39
C PRO A 318 -24.18 -11.74 3.76
N ASP A 319 -25.06 -12.15 4.67
CA ASP A 319 -25.16 -11.57 6.02
C ASP A 319 -23.84 -11.63 6.79
N GLY A 320 -23.08 -12.73 6.67
CA GLY A 320 -21.78 -12.86 7.33
C GLY A 320 -20.73 -11.85 6.81
N VAL A 321 -20.82 -11.40 5.55
CA VAL A 321 -19.98 -10.33 5.01
C VAL A 321 -20.42 -8.98 5.58
N ILE A 322 -21.72 -8.74 5.72
CA ILE A 322 -22.27 -7.51 6.31
C ILE A 322 -21.89 -7.41 7.80
N GLU A 323 -22.01 -8.49 8.56
CA GLU A 323 -21.56 -8.57 9.96
C GLU A 323 -20.06 -8.29 10.08
N SER A 324 -19.26 -8.82 9.16
CA SER A 324 -17.82 -8.53 9.09
C SER A 324 -17.53 -7.06 8.77
N ALA A 325 -18.37 -6.42 7.94
CA ALA A 325 -18.27 -4.99 7.65
C ALA A 325 -18.62 -4.13 8.88
N GLN A 326 -19.63 -4.52 9.66
CA GLN A 326 -20.02 -3.87 10.91
C GLN A 326 -18.93 -3.95 12.00
N GLN A 327 -18.06 -4.96 11.92
CA GLN A 327 -16.94 -5.14 12.85
C GLN A 327 -15.62 -4.63 12.28
N SER A 328 -15.62 -4.08 11.06
CA SER A 328 -14.42 -3.75 10.29
C SER A 328 -13.52 -2.73 11.01
N PRO A 329 -12.27 -3.09 11.37
CA PRO A 329 -11.32 -2.11 11.89
C PRO A 329 -10.99 -1.06 10.83
N VAL A 330 -11.02 -1.43 9.56
CA VAL A 330 -10.75 -0.51 8.44
C VAL A 330 -11.82 0.56 8.32
N TYR A 331 -13.10 0.21 8.51
CA TYR A 331 -14.18 1.18 8.55
C TYR A 331 -13.96 2.21 9.66
N LYS A 332 -13.58 1.77 10.87
CA LYS A 332 -13.26 2.66 12.00
C LYS A 332 -12.13 3.64 11.67
N PHE A 333 -11.03 3.13 11.11
CA PHE A 333 -9.88 3.96 10.75
C PHE A 333 -10.18 5.00 9.65
N VAL A 334 -10.97 4.62 8.64
CA VAL A 334 -11.20 5.42 7.43
C VAL A 334 -12.40 6.36 7.56
N MET A 335 -13.48 5.89 8.17
CA MET A 335 -14.78 6.59 8.24
C MET A 335 -15.05 7.21 9.60
N ASP A 336 -14.96 6.42 10.69
CA ASP A 336 -15.29 6.92 12.03
C ASP A 336 -14.23 7.91 12.53
N TRP A 337 -12.97 7.47 12.55
CA TRP A 337 -11.87 8.27 13.12
C TRP A 337 -11.20 9.17 12.09
N LYS A 338 -11.37 8.87 10.80
CA LYS A 338 -10.74 9.58 9.67
C LYS A 338 -9.22 9.77 9.78
N ILE A 339 -8.54 8.88 10.52
CA ILE A 339 -7.08 8.93 10.71
C ILE A 339 -6.31 8.12 9.66
N ALA A 340 -6.98 7.24 8.92
CA ALA A 340 -6.39 6.55 7.78
C ALA A 340 -6.74 7.25 6.46
N LEU A 341 -5.72 7.43 5.62
CA LEU A 341 -5.74 8.22 4.41
C LEU A 341 -5.26 7.40 3.20
N PRO A 342 -5.84 7.62 2.00
CA PRO A 342 -5.44 6.90 0.79
C PRO A 342 -4.06 7.38 0.28
N PRO A 343 -3.17 6.48 -0.17
CA PRO A 343 -1.90 6.86 -0.78
C PRO A 343 -2.11 7.38 -2.21
N HIS A 344 -1.53 8.53 -2.54
CA HIS A 344 -1.59 9.15 -3.87
C HIS A 344 -2.99 9.09 -4.50
N ILE A 345 -3.97 9.71 -3.84
CA ILE A 345 -5.37 9.69 -4.31
C ILE A 345 -5.53 10.38 -5.67
N GLU A 346 -4.67 11.33 -6.00
CA GLU A 346 -4.56 12.05 -7.27
C GLU A 346 -4.29 11.13 -8.47
N TYR A 347 -3.84 9.90 -8.24
CA TYR A 347 -3.77 8.89 -9.30
C TYR A 347 -5.16 8.40 -9.75
N ARG A 348 -6.23 8.77 -9.03
CA ARG A 348 -7.65 8.53 -9.34
C ARG A 348 -8.02 7.06 -9.50
N THR A 349 -7.19 6.19 -8.91
CA THR A 349 -7.45 4.74 -8.89
C THR A 349 -8.40 4.32 -7.77
N LEU A 350 -8.63 5.21 -6.78
CA LEU A 350 -9.43 4.93 -5.57
C LEU A 350 -8.86 3.70 -4.81
N PRO A 351 -7.67 3.85 -4.19
CA PRO A 351 -6.94 2.74 -3.58
C PRO A 351 -7.62 2.24 -2.30
N MET A 352 -7.68 0.93 -2.09
CA MET A 352 -8.35 0.32 -0.93
C MET A 352 -7.36 -0.18 0.15
N LEU A 353 -6.13 0.31 0.06
CA LEU A 353 -5.14 0.30 1.12
C LEU A 353 -4.98 1.74 1.61
N PHE A 354 -5.13 1.96 2.91
CA PHE A 354 -5.02 3.27 3.55
C PHE A 354 -3.86 3.27 4.55
N TYR A 355 -3.40 4.45 4.91
CA TYR A 355 -2.28 4.64 5.82
C TYR A 355 -2.65 5.60 6.95
N VAL A 356 -2.29 5.26 8.18
CA VAL A 356 -2.25 6.24 9.27
C VAL A 356 -0.87 6.91 9.22
N PRO A 357 -0.77 8.23 9.00
CA PRO A 357 0.50 8.94 8.91
C PRO A 357 1.35 8.76 10.18
N PRO A 358 2.68 8.64 10.07
CA PRO A 358 3.55 8.50 11.23
C PRO A 358 3.68 9.83 11.97
N MET A 359 3.79 9.78 13.30
CA MET A 359 4.23 10.96 14.05
C MET A 359 5.76 11.01 14.05
N SER A 360 6.31 12.18 13.71
CA SER A 360 7.75 12.42 13.68
C SER A 360 8.23 13.04 15.00
N PRO A 361 9.49 12.83 15.40
CA PRO A 361 10.15 13.69 16.38
C PRO A 361 10.06 15.16 15.97
N VAL A 362 10.19 16.04 16.95
CA VAL A 362 10.00 17.48 16.81
C VAL A 362 11.34 18.15 16.53
N MET A 363 11.28 19.33 15.92
CA MET A 363 12.45 20.17 15.71
C MET A 363 12.95 20.75 17.03
N ALA A 364 14.26 20.65 17.28
CA ALA A 364 14.90 21.49 18.28
C ALA A 364 15.15 22.87 17.63
N ASP A 365 14.68 23.93 18.28
CA ASP A 365 15.10 25.29 17.93
C ASP A 365 16.46 25.56 18.57
N PHE A 366 17.41 25.99 17.76
CA PHE A 366 18.74 26.40 18.19
C PHE A 366 18.84 27.91 18.02
N GLU A 367 18.57 28.67 19.10
CA GLU A 367 18.92 30.08 19.17
C GLU A 367 20.17 30.26 20.05
N GLN A 368 21.19 30.93 19.51
CA GLN A 368 22.41 31.33 20.24
C GLN A 368 23.16 30.20 20.99
N GLY A 369 23.22 28.99 20.42
CA GLY A 369 23.99 27.87 20.99
C GLY A 369 23.33 27.18 22.19
N LEU A 370 22.09 27.57 22.54
CA LEU A 370 21.23 26.86 23.46
C LEU A 370 20.08 26.23 22.66
N ALA A 371 19.90 24.91 22.81
CA ALA A 371 18.67 24.27 22.33
C ALA A 371 17.52 24.83 23.18
N SER A 372 16.70 25.71 22.59
CA SER A 372 15.51 26.21 23.25
C SER A 372 14.39 25.23 22.89
N HIS A 373 13.91 24.49 23.90
CA HIS A 373 12.61 23.81 23.81
C HIS A 373 11.52 24.89 23.90
N GLN A 374 11.41 25.76 22.89
CA GLN A 374 10.32 26.73 22.83
C GLN A 374 9.02 25.98 22.56
N MET A 375 8.35 25.54 23.64
CA MET A 375 6.92 25.59 23.92
C MET A 375 6.65 24.73 25.17
N GLU A 376 5.96 25.29 26.17
CA GLU A 376 5.53 24.58 27.37
C GLU A 376 4.60 23.41 26.98
N GLY A 377 5.07 22.16 27.15
CA GLY A 377 4.26 20.95 26.94
C GLY A 377 5.10 19.72 26.59
N LEU A 378 4.68 18.54 27.05
CA LEU A 378 5.40 17.28 26.82
C LEU A 378 5.20 16.70 25.40
N PHE A 379 4.06 17.00 24.77
CA PHE A 379 3.83 16.71 23.36
C PHE A 379 3.74 18.02 22.57
N HIS A 380 4.59 18.19 21.57
CA HIS A 380 4.67 19.40 20.77
C HIS A 380 3.60 19.43 19.66
N GLY A 381 3.42 20.60 19.04
CA GLY A 381 2.47 20.78 17.94
C GLY A 381 2.86 19.99 16.68
N ILE A 382 1.86 19.42 16.00
CA ILE A 382 2.02 18.65 14.76
C ILE A 382 2.73 19.41 13.62
N ASP A 383 2.69 20.75 13.65
CA ASP A 383 3.37 21.62 12.68
C ASP A 383 4.89 21.70 12.85
N GLN A 384 5.40 21.36 14.04
CA GLN A 384 6.83 21.43 14.37
C GLN A 384 7.53 20.09 14.16
N SER A 385 6.84 19.13 13.54
CA SER A 385 7.40 17.82 13.17
C SER A 385 8.58 17.98 12.21
N ARG A 386 9.62 17.15 12.38
CA ARG A 386 10.78 17.14 11.47
C ARG A 386 10.41 16.81 10.02
N VAL A 387 9.35 16.04 9.79
CA VAL A 387 8.81 15.83 8.45
C VAL A 387 7.81 16.95 8.14
N PRO A 388 8.00 17.73 7.06
CA PRO A 388 7.07 18.79 6.68
C PRO A 388 5.66 18.24 6.40
N MET A 389 4.62 18.94 6.85
CA MET A 389 3.22 18.55 6.61
C MET A 389 2.92 18.38 5.11
N LYS A 390 3.48 19.27 4.27
CA LYS A 390 3.36 19.18 2.81
C LYS A 390 3.87 17.85 2.24
N TYR A 391 4.95 17.31 2.79
CA TYR A 391 5.51 16.03 2.35
C TYR A 391 4.52 14.88 2.61
N PHE A 392 3.91 14.84 3.80
CA PHE A 392 2.85 13.86 4.09
C PHE A 392 1.59 14.08 3.24
N ALA A 393 1.25 15.34 2.97
CA ALA A 393 0.12 15.68 2.12
C ALA A 393 0.29 15.18 0.69
N ASN A 394 1.50 15.31 0.12
CA ASN A 394 1.83 14.77 -1.19
C ASN A 394 1.64 13.23 -1.22
N LEU A 395 1.99 12.53 -0.15
CA LEU A 395 1.90 11.07 -0.08
C LEU A 395 0.49 10.53 0.23
N PHE A 396 -0.28 11.16 1.14
CA PHE A 396 -1.53 10.62 1.69
C PHE A 396 -2.78 11.50 1.48
N GLY A 397 -2.62 12.73 1.01
CA GLY A 397 -3.69 13.72 0.97
C GLY A 397 -3.94 14.33 -0.40
N GLY A 398 -3.29 13.84 -1.47
CA GLY A 398 -3.37 14.48 -2.80
C GLY A 398 -2.78 15.89 -2.80
N GLY A 399 -1.79 16.14 -1.94
CA GLY A 399 -1.18 17.46 -1.74
C GLY A 399 -1.89 18.35 -0.72
N HIS A 400 -3.01 17.91 -0.13
CA HIS A 400 -3.83 18.70 0.80
C HIS A 400 -3.47 18.43 2.27
N GLU A 401 -2.95 19.46 2.95
CA GLU A 401 -2.47 19.32 4.33
C GLU A 401 -3.59 19.14 5.37
N GLY A 402 -4.79 19.68 5.10
CA GLY A 402 -5.89 19.68 6.07
C GLY A 402 -6.30 18.29 6.55
N VAL A 403 -6.37 17.31 5.64
CA VAL A 403 -6.74 15.93 5.97
C VAL A 403 -5.65 15.20 6.77
N VAL A 404 -4.38 15.48 6.48
CA VAL A 404 -3.23 14.93 7.23
C VAL A 404 -3.17 15.54 8.62
N ARG A 405 -3.36 16.86 8.71
CA ARG A 405 -3.43 17.61 9.96
C ARG A 405 -4.55 17.10 10.87
N TYR A 406 -5.73 16.82 10.32
CA TYR A 406 -6.83 16.20 11.06
C TYR A 406 -6.42 14.83 11.62
N ALA A 407 -5.85 13.96 10.78
CA ALA A 407 -5.43 12.62 11.18
C ALA A 407 -4.35 12.64 12.28
N MET A 408 -3.31 13.47 12.12
CA MET A 408 -2.23 13.60 13.11
C MET A 408 -2.69 14.30 14.39
N GLY A 409 -3.55 15.32 14.29
CA GLY A 409 -4.15 16.00 15.43
C GLY A 409 -4.95 15.04 16.31
N LYS A 410 -5.74 14.15 15.71
CA LYS A 410 -6.48 13.11 16.44
C LYS A 410 -5.55 12.10 17.11
N GLN A 411 -4.48 11.65 16.44
CA GLN A 411 -3.47 10.79 17.07
C GLN A 411 -2.81 11.46 18.30
N LEU A 412 -2.49 12.75 18.18
CA LEU A 412 -1.91 13.54 19.28
C LEU A 412 -2.89 13.69 20.45
N ALA A 413 -4.17 13.98 20.18
CA ALA A 413 -5.20 14.10 21.20
C ALA A 413 -5.41 12.79 21.99
N VAL A 414 -5.37 11.64 21.31
CA VAL A 414 -5.42 10.32 21.97
C VAL A 414 -4.25 10.14 22.95
N ARG A 415 -3.04 10.56 22.56
CA ARG A 415 -1.86 10.47 23.44
C ARG A 415 -1.98 11.38 24.67
N TRP A 416 -2.49 12.59 24.51
CA TRP A 416 -2.78 13.51 25.62
C TRP A 416 -3.82 12.94 26.58
N HIS A 417 -4.93 12.43 26.05
CA HIS A 417 -5.98 11.78 26.85
C HIS A 417 -5.43 10.58 27.64
N ARG A 418 -4.71 9.66 26.99
CA ARG A 418 -4.13 8.50 27.66
C ARG A 418 -3.07 8.88 28.70
N ARG A 419 -2.31 9.95 28.49
CA ARG A 419 -1.35 10.43 29.49
C ARG A 419 -2.06 10.99 30.73
N ALA A 420 -3.08 11.82 30.55
CA ALA A 420 -3.88 12.34 31.66
C ALA A 420 -4.50 11.20 32.50
N GLU A 421 -4.98 10.13 31.84
CA GLU A 421 -5.55 8.96 32.52
C GLU A 421 -4.52 8.07 33.23
N THR A 422 -3.36 7.82 32.61
CA THR A 422 -2.40 6.80 33.12
C THR A 422 -1.26 7.34 33.97
N VAL A 423 -0.83 8.59 33.74
CA VAL A 423 0.33 9.21 34.42
C VAL A 423 -0.13 10.28 35.42
N GLY A 424 -1.16 11.05 35.07
CA GLY A 424 -1.73 12.08 35.93
C GLY A 424 -0.89 13.37 36.04
N ASP A 425 0.13 13.54 35.19
CA ASP A 425 0.96 14.75 35.11
C ASP A 425 0.46 15.77 34.09
N VAL A 426 -0.64 15.45 33.41
CA VAL A 426 -1.40 16.33 32.53
C VAL A 426 -2.77 16.52 33.15
N ASP A 427 -3.18 17.77 33.34
CA ASP A 427 -4.51 18.06 33.85
C ASP A 427 -5.60 17.67 32.84
N ARG A 428 -6.77 17.25 33.36
CA ARG A 428 -7.89 16.80 32.53
C ARG A 428 -8.40 17.90 31.59
N ALA A 429 -8.33 19.17 31.99
CA ALA A 429 -8.82 20.29 31.17
C ALA A 429 -7.97 20.48 29.90
N THR A 430 -6.66 20.27 30.00
CA THR A 430 -5.71 20.29 28.88
C THR A 430 -5.99 19.12 27.92
N ALA A 431 -6.14 17.89 28.44
CA ALA A 431 -6.49 16.74 27.61
C ALA A 431 -7.84 16.92 26.90
N ASP A 432 -8.86 17.40 27.61
CA ASP A 432 -10.19 17.67 27.03
C ASP A 432 -10.16 18.79 25.98
N LYS A 433 -9.25 19.77 26.13
CA LYS A 433 -9.03 20.79 25.10
C LYS A 433 -8.53 20.16 23.79
N PHE A 434 -7.48 19.32 23.86
CA PHE A 434 -6.95 18.65 22.66
C PHE A 434 -7.98 17.71 22.02
N LEU A 435 -8.77 16.99 22.82
CA LEU A 435 -9.86 16.15 22.32
C LEU A 435 -10.92 16.99 21.55
N ARG A 436 -11.33 18.14 22.10
CA ARG A 436 -12.27 19.05 21.41
C ARG A 436 -11.70 19.63 20.12
N GLU A 437 -10.44 20.07 20.14
CA GLU A 437 -9.77 20.65 18.96
C GLU A 437 -9.56 19.62 17.84
N ALA A 438 -9.38 18.34 18.21
CA ALA A 438 -9.19 17.25 17.27
C ALA A 438 -10.49 16.52 16.87
N ASP A 439 -11.66 17.06 17.24
CA ASP A 439 -12.96 16.44 16.94
C ASP A 439 -12.99 14.96 17.38
N CYS A 440 -12.58 14.70 18.63
CA CYS A 440 -12.45 13.36 19.18
C CYS A 440 -13.15 13.27 20.53
N THR A 441 -14.14 12.39 20.63
CA THR A 441 -14.77 12.04 21.90
C THR A 441 -13.85 11.18 22.78
N ILE A 442 -14.17 11.06 24.07
CA ILE A 442 -13.43 10.19 24.99
C ILE A 442 -13.59 8.72 24.55
N GLU A 443 -14.80 8.35 24.13
CA GLU A 443 -15.14 7.01 23.65
C GLU A 443 -14.33 6.66 22.41
N GLU A 444 -14.22 7.58 21.45
CA GLU A 444 -13.35 7.41 20.29
C GLU A 444 -11.87 7.31 20.69
N ALA A 445 -11.41 8.16 21.62
CA ALA A 445 -10.01 8.13 22.04
C ALA A 445 -9.63 6.80 22.69
N GLU A 446 -10.51 6.25 23.54
CA GLU A 446 -10.35 4.92 24.13
C GLU A 446 -10.44 3.81 23.08
N ALA A 447 -11.34 3.94 22.10
CA ALA A 447 -11.47 2.95 21.01
C ALA A 447 -10.23 2.94 20.11
N ILE A 448 -9.69 4.11 19.76
CA ILE A 448 -8.43 4.25 19.01
C ILE A 448 -7.30 3.64 19.82
N TYR A 449 -7.14 4.01 21.10
CA TYR A 449 -6.10 3.44 21.97
C TYR A 449 -6.19 1.91 22.05
N LYS A 450 -7.39 1.37 22.29
CA LYS A 450 -7.60 -0.08 22.36
C LYS A 450 -7.19 -0.77 21.07
N LEU A 451 -7.66 -0.30 19.91
CA LEU A 451 -7.37 -0.95 18.63
C LEU A 451 -5.91 -0.76 18.19
N THR A 452 -5.29 0.38 18.52
CA THR A 452 -3.91 0.67 18.10
C THR A 452 -2.86 0.08 19.03
N SER A 453 -3.15 -0.06 20.32
CA SER A 453 -2.16 -0.44 21.35
C SER A 453 -2.41 -1.83 21.96
N LEU A 454 -3.68 -2.21 22.16
CA LEU A 454 -4.08 -3.41 22.92
C LEU A 454 -4.82 -4.46 22.08
N CYS A 455 -4.89 -4.28 20.75
CA CYS A 455 -5.69 -5.13 19.89
C CYS A 455 -5.31 -6.62 19.97
N THR A 456 -6.32 -7.46 19.85
CA THR A 456 -6.17 -8.90 19.63
C THR A 456 -5.87 -9.21 18.16
N PHE A 457 -5.68 -10.49 17.82
CA PHE A 457 -5.49 -10.89 16.42
C PHE A 457 -6.79 -10.68 15.61
N GLU A 458 -7.91 -11.05 16.21
CA GLU A 458 -9.26 -11.00 15.67
C GLU A 458 -9.75 -9.56 15.48
N GLU A 459 -9.42 -8.65 16.40
CA GLU A 459 -9.74 -7.21 16.24
C GLU A 459 -8.94 -6.54 15.11
N ARG A 460 -7.75 -7.05 14.77
CA ARG A 460 -6.97 -6.53 13.64
C ARG A 460 -7.41 -7.09 12.31
N PHE A 461 -7.83 -8.36 12.28
CA PHE A 461 -8.11 -9.09 11.06
C PHE A 461 -9.54 -9.63 11.08
N VAL A 462 -10.47 -8.77 10.72
CA VAL A 462 -11.88 -9.16 10.54
C VAL A 462 -12.05 -9.65 9.11
N ILE A 463 -11.89 -10.97 8.92
CA ILE A 463 -11.94 -11.63 7.61
C ILE A 463 -13.34 -12.19 7.40
N PRO A 464 -14.04 -11.82 6.31
CA PRO A 464 -15.38 -12.34 6.08
C PRO A 464 -15.35 -13.82 5.64
N PRO A 465 -16.46 -14.54 5.84
CA PRO A 465 -16.71 -15.78 5.10
C PRO A 465 -16.71 -15.48 3.59
N MET A 466 -16.04 -16.34 2.81
CA MET A 466 -15.80 -16.11 1.38
C MET A 466 -16.70 -16.96 0.46
N TYR A 467 -17.65 -17.72 1.03
CA TYR A 467 -18.71 -18.48 0.35
C TYR A 467 -18.29 -19.16 -0.97
N ARG A 468 -17.15 -19.88 -0.95
CA ARG A 468 -16.57 -20.49 -2.16
C ARG A 468 -17.50 -21.50 -2.81
N GLU A 469 -18.31 -22.15 -2.00
CA GLU A 469 -19.34 -23.10 -2.40
C GLU A 469 -20.32 -22.48 -3.40
N GLU A 470 -20.73 -21.22 -3.22
CA GLU A 470 -21.63 -20.54 -4.15
C GLU A 470 -20.97 -20.35 -5.52
N ALA A 471 -19.69 -19.95 -5.53
CA ALA A 471 -18.93 -19.80 -6.76
C ALA A 471 -18.66 -21.14 -7.48
N ILE A 472 -18.47 -22.22 -6.71
CA ILE A 472 -18.25 -23.56 -7.25
C ILE A 472 -19.57 -24.13 -7.83
N GLU A 473 -20.69 -23.94 -7.13
CA GLU A 473 -22.02 -24.43 -7.50
C GLU A 473 -22.46 -23.92 -8.87
N MET A 474 -22.02 -22.72 -9.27
CA MET A 474 -22.25 -22.18 -10.61
C MET A 474 -21.65 -23.03 -11.75
N ILE A 475 -20.67 -23.88 -11.45
CA ILE A 475 -19.88 -24.62 -12.47
C ILE A 475 -20.01 -26.13 -12.27
N ARG A 476 -20.07 -26.62 -11.02
CA ARG A 476 -20.17 -28.05 -10.68
C ARG A 476 -20.63 -28.27 -9.24
N GLU A 477 -20.95 -29.50 -8.89
CA GLU A 477 -21.37 -29.86 -7.54
C GLU A 477 -20.20 -29.64 -6.53
N PRO A 478 -20.41 -28.88 -5.43
CA PRO A 478 -19.35 -28.54 -4.48
C PRO A 478 -18.71 -29.73 -3.75
N HIS A 479 -19.48 -30.77 -3.40
CA HIS A 479 -18.93 -31.97 -2.75
C HIS A 479 -18.03 -32.79 -3.67
N GLU A 480 -18.36 -32.88 -4.97
CA GLU A 480 -17.50 -33.49 -5.99
C GLU A 480 -16.20 -32.68 -6.14
N GLN A 481 -16.28 -31.35 -6.25
CA GLN A 481 -15.09 -30.50 -6.30
C GLN A 481 -14.22 -30.69 -5.06
N ARG A 482 -14.83 -30.80 -3.87
CA ARG A 482 -14.12 -31.06 -2.61
C ARG A 482 -13.43 -32.43 -2.63
N ALA A 483 -14.08 -33.46 -3.17
CA ALA A 483 -13.53 -34.81 -3.23
C ALA A 483 -12.36 -34.93 -4.21
N GLU A 484 -12.37 -34.15 -5.30
CA GLU A 484 -11.36 -34.22 -6.35
C GLU A 484 -10.26 -33.14 -6.24
N ALA A 485 -10.47 -32.10 -5.44
CA ALA A 485 -9.51 -31.01 -5.30
C ALA A 485 -8.14 -31.54 -4.88
N GLY A 486 -7.12 -31.24 -5.69
CA GLY A 486 -5.74 -31.67 -5.48
C GLY A 486 -5.33 -32.90 -6.29
N PHE A 487 -6.27 -33.59 -6.96
CA PHE A 487 -5.96 -34.68 -7.89
C PHE A 487 -5.79 -34.15 -9.34
N GLY A 488 -4.73 -34.59 -10.01
CA GLY A 488 -4.42 -34.25 -11.41
C GLY A 488 -3.21 -33.33 -11.57
N PHE A 489 -2.88 -33.00 -12.83
CA PHE A 489 -1.78 -32.11 -13.18
C PHE A 489 -2.31 -30.81 -13.79
N VAL A 490 -1.87 -29.67 -13.25
CA VAL A 490 -2.14 -28.36 -13.82
C VAL A 490 -0.89 -27.87 -14.54
N GLY A 491 -1.01 -27.52 -15.82
CA GLY A 491 0.07 -26.87 -16.54
C GLY A 491 0.39 -25.50 -15.96
N GLY A 492 1.66 -25.26 -15.63
CA GLY A 492 2.12 -23.93 -15.19
C GLY A 492 2.05 -22.87 -16.29
N PRO A 493 2.12 -21.58 -15.95
CA PRO A 493 2.18 -20.50 -16.94
C PRO A 493 3.41 -20.67 -17.83
N ARG A 494 3.20 -20.63 -19.15
CA ARG A 494 4.25 -20.70 -20.18
C ARG A 494 4.28 -19.43 -21.02
N ARG A 495 5.47 -19.10 -21.53
CA ARG A 495 5.66 -17.99 -22.47
C ARG A 495 4.97 -18.34 -23.79
N GLY A 496 4.14 -17.42 -24.28
CA GLY A 496 3.36 -17.60 -25.51
C GLY A 496 1.86 -17.82 -25.27
N LEU A 497 1.20 -18.35 -26.30
CA LEU A 497 -0.25 -18.66 -26.33
C LEU A 497 -0.62 -19.83 -25.41
#